data_AF-A0A524GR72-F1
#
_entry.id   AF-A0A524GR72-F1
#
_cell.length_a   1.000
_cell.length_b   1.000
_cell.length_c   1.000
_cell.angle_alpha   90.00
_cell.angle_beta   90.00
_cell.angle_gamma   90.00
#
_symmetry.space_group_name_H-M   'P 1'
#
loop_
_entity.id
_entity.type
_entity.pdbx_description
1 polymer ?
#
loop_
_entity_poly.entity_id
_entity_poly.type
_entity_poly.pdbx_seq_one_letter_code
_entity_poly.pdbx_strand_id
1 'polypeptide(L)' 'MEVEEFLSVINECDVLRDDIDDIRGRVLLTKSEVGKLSQATEHVDKAKSILTDLFPTIRSLDDEVREDLSEELNETD' A
#
# COMPACT_ATOMS: atom_id res chain seq x y z
N MET A 1 -12.16 -5.58 13.74
CA MET A 1 -11.28 -5.64 12.57
C MET A 1 -9.96 -6.12 13.11
N GLU A 2 -9.46 -7.23 12.58
CA GLU A 2 -8.23 -7.88 13.06
C GLU A 2 -7.01 -7.24 12.38
N VAL A 3 -5.83 -7.42 12.98
CA VAL A 3 -4.56 -6.88 12.47
C VAL A 3 -4.33 -7.29 11.02
N GLU A 4 -4.62 -8.55 10.70
CA GLU A 4 -4.48 -9.15 9.38
C GLU A 4 -5.35 -8.47 8.33
N GLU A 5 -6.52 -7.93 8.70
CA GLU A 5 -7.39 -7.21 7.77
C GLU A 5 -6.76 -5.88 7.33
N PHE A 6 -6.06 -5.19 8.23
CA PHE A 6 -5.33 -3.96 7.91
C PHE A 6 -4.08 -4.24 7.08
N LEU A 7 -3.28 -5.24 7.46
CA LEU A 7 -2.10 -5.66 6.71
C LEU A 7 -2.47 -6.12 5.30
N SER A 8 -3.60 -6.82 5.16
CA SER A 8 -4.16 -7.19 3.85
C SER A 8 -4.40 -5.96 2.97
N VAL A 9 -5.04 -4.92 3.50
CA VAL A 9 -5.28 -3.67 2.74
C VAL A 9 -3.98 -2.98 2.32
N ILE A 10 -2.95 -3.01 3.16
CA ILE A 10 -1.61 -2.48 2.82
C ILE A 10 -0.96 -3.31 1.72
N ASN A 11 -1.02 -4.64 1.82
CA ASN A 11 -0.45 -5.57 0.83
C ASN A 11 -1.14 -5.47 -0.54
N GLU A 12 -2.45 -5.16 -0.59
CA GLU A 12 -3.14 -4.89 -1.85
C GLU A 12 -2.54 -3.69 -2.61
N CYS A 13 -1.89 -2.75 -1.93
CA CYS A 13 -1.15 -1.68 -2.62
C CYS A 13 0.08 -2.23 -3.36
N ASP A 14 0.78 -3.22 -2.79
CA ASP A 14 1.92 -3.86 -3.45
C ASP A 14 1.46 -4.67 -4.68
N VAL A 15 0.35 -5.40 -4.53
CA VAL A 15 -0.27 -6.15 -5.65
C VAL A 15 -0.64 -5.18 -6.79
N LEU A 16 -1.29 -4.06 -6.48
CA LEU A 16 -1.65 -3.06 -7.49
C LEU A 16 -0.41 -2.45 -8.17
N ARG A 17 0.67 -2.23 -7.43
CA ARG A 17 1.93 -1.74 -7.97
C ARG A 17 2.53 -2.75 -8.94
N ASP A 18 2.60 -4.02 -8.55
CA ASP A 18 3.11 -5.11 -9.37
C ASP A 18 2.30 -5.27 -10.66
N ASP A 19 0.96 -5.19 -10.58
CA ASP A 19 0.07 -5.23 -11.74
C ASP A 19 0.34 -4.08 -12.73
N ILE A 20 0.61 -2.87 -12.23
CA ILE A 20 0.96 -1.71 -13.08
C ILE A 20 2.31 -1.95 -13.77
N ASP A 21 3.30 -2.47 -13.06
CA ASP A 21 4.61 -2.77 -13.63
C ASP A 21 4.54 -3.93 -14.65
N ASP A 22 3.69 -4.92 -14.41
CA ASP A 22 3.38 -6.00 -15.35
C ASP A 22 2.75 -5.45 -16.65
N ILE A 23 1.81 -4.51 -16.55
CA ILE A 23 1.22 -3.82 -17.72
C ILE A 23 2.31 -3.07 -18.49
N ARG A 24 3.19 -2.35 -17.79
CA ARG A 24 4.31 -1.62 -18.43
C ARG A 24 5.27 -2.56 -19.16
N GLY A 25 5.48 -3.76 -18.66
CA GLY A 25 6.35 -4.77 -19.29
C GLY A 25 5.72 -5.48 -20.49
N ARG A 26 4.39 -5.58 -20.54
CA ARG A 26 3.67 -6.39 -21.54
C ARG A 26 3.03 -5.58 -22.68
N VAL A 27 2.76 -4.29 -22.46
CA VAL A 27 2.09 -3.43 -23.45
C VAL A 27 3.10 -2.52 -24.14
N LEU A 28 2.98 -2.36 -25.47
CA LEU A 28 3.71 -1.34 -26.21
C LEU A 28 3.11 0.04 -25.91
N LEU A 29 3.76 0.77 -25.01
CA LEU A 29 3.31 2.08 -24.55
C LEU A 29 4.08 3.21 -25.22
N THR A 30 3.39 4.32 -25.45
CA THR A 30 4.02 5.59 -25.77
C THR A 30 4.67 6.20 -24.53
N LYS A 31 5.57 7.18 -24.72
CA LYS A 31 6.22 7.89 -23.60
C LYS A 31 5.23 8.54 -22.64
N SER A 32 4.12 9.09 -23.14
CA SER A 32 3.13 9.75 -22.29
C SER A 32 2.34 8.73 -21.45
N GLU A 33 2.06 7.55 -21.99
CA GLU A 33 1.40 6.47 -21.25
C GLU A 33 2.31 5.86 -20.18
N VAL A 34 3.60 5.66 -20.49
CA VAL A 34 4.61 5.27 -19.48
C VAL A 34 4.66 6.28 -18.34
N GLY A 35 4.63 7.58 -18.65
CA GLY A 35 4.58 8.63 -17.64
C GLY A 35 3.35 8.55 -16.74
N LYS A 36 2.17 8.29 -17.32
CA LYS A 36 0.92 8.11 -16.55
C LYS A 36 0.96 6.89 -15.63
N LEU A 37 1.50 5.76 -16.10
CA LEU A 37 1.64 4.57 -15.26
C LEU A 37 2.68 4.75 -14.15
N SER A 38 3.77 5.46 -14.42
CA SER A 38 4.74 5.83 -13.37
C SER A 38 4.12 6.74 -12.31
N GLN A 39 3.28 7.69 -12.74
CA GLN A 39 2.51 8.52 -11.80
C GLN A 39 1.50 7.68 -11.00
N ALA A 40 0.87 6.67 -11.61
CA ALA A 40 -0.03 5.78 -10.90
C ALA A 40 0.71 4.98 -9.81
N THR A 41 1.89 4.43 -10.10
CA THR A 41 2.70 3.74 -9.07
C THR A 41 3.09 4.67 -7.92
N GLU A 42 3.45 5.92 -8.20
CA GLU A 42 3.73 6.92 -7.14
C GLU A 42 2.53 7.18 -6.23
N HIS A 43 1.31 7.24 -6.80
CA HIS A 43 0.10 7.41 -6.00
C HIS A 43 -0.24 6.18 -5.16
N VAL A 44 0.04 4.97 -5.65
CA VAL A 44 -0.13 3.72 -4.91
C VAL A 44 0.85 3.66 -3.74
N ASP A 45 2.13 3.97 -3.96
CA ASP A 45 3.14 4.03 -2.91
C ASP A 45 2.76 5.04 -1.82
N LYS A 46 2.27 6.21 -2.23
CA LYS A 46 1.78 7.23 -1.32
C LYS A 46 0.58 6.75 -0.52
N ALA A 47 -0.37 6.04 -1.15
CA ALA A 47 -1.52 5.48 -0.44
C ALA A 47 -1.04 4.47 0.61
N LYS A 48 -0.13 3.55 0.24
CA LYS A 48 0.46 2.58 1.17
C LYS A 48 1.09 3.25 2.39
N SER A 49 1.93 4.27 2.18
CA SER A 49 2.54 5.04 3.27
C SER A 49 1.50 5.71 4.17
N ILE A 50 0.48 6.34 3.60
CA ILE A 50 -0.59 6.97 4.39
C ILE A 50 -1.35 5.93 5.23
N LEU A 51 -1.66 4.76 4.66
CA LEU A 51 -2.37 3.71 5.39
C LEU A 51 -1.51 3.15 6.53
N THR A 52 -0.22 2.91 6.26
CA THR A 52 0.77 2.47 7.24
C THR A 52 0.85 3.43 8.43
N ASP A 53 0.91 4.74 8.16
CA ASP A 53 0.99 5.76 9.21
C ASP A 53 -0.32 5.91 10.01
N LEU A 54 -1.48 5.76 9.35
CA LEU A 54 -2.78 6.11 9.94
C LEU A 54 -3.53 4.95 10.59
N PHE A 55 -3.35 3.71 10.13
CA PHE A 55 -4.07 2.55 10.67
C PHE A 55 -3.87 2.36 12.19
N PRO A 56 -2.65 2.45 12.74
CA PRO A 56 -2.45 2.34 14.20
C PRO A 56 -3.09 3.48 15.01
N THR A 57 -3.46 4.59 14.35
CA THR A 57 -4.03 5.78 15.00
C THR A 57 -5.57 5.75 15.12
N ILE A 58 -6.23 4.71 14.59
CA ILE A 58 -7.68 4.58 14.61
C ILE A 58 -8.17 4.38 16.04
N ARG A 59 -8.88 5.37 16.57
CA ARG A 59 -9.30 5.42 17.99
C ARG A 59 -10.33 4.36 18.39
N SER A 60 -11.03 3.76 17.44
CA SER A 60 -12.03 2.72 17.69
C SER A 60 -11.43 1.32 17.76
N LEU A 61 -10.12 1.16 17.54
CA LEU A 61 -9.43 -0.11 17.69
C LEU A 61 -9.07 -0.35 19.14
N ASP A 62 -9.13 -1.61 19.54
CA ASP A 62 -8.66 -2.06 20.84
C ASP A 62 -7.15 -1.79 20.98
N ASP A 63 -6.70 -1.53 22.20
CA ASP A 63 -5.31 -1.14 22.49
C ASP A 63 -4.30 -2.20 22.01
N GLU A 64 -4.63 -3.48 22.19
CA GLU A 64 -3.85 -4.64 21.72
C GLU A 64 -3.68 -4.62 20.20
N VAL A 65 -4.77 -4.44 19.45
CA VAL A 65 -4.72 -4.36 17.97
C VAL A 65 -3.88 -3.17 17.50
N ARG A 66 -3.89 -2.03 18.21
CA ARG A 66 -3.07 -0.86 17.85
C ARG A 66 -1.59 -1.08 18.14
N GLU A 67 -1.27 -1.78 19.23
CA GLU A 67 0.09 -2.17 19.59
C GLU A 67 0.64 -3.14 18.53
N ASP A 68 -0.07 -4.23 18.26
CA ASP A 68 0.30 -5.22 17.25
C ASP A 68 0.48 -4.59 15.86
N LEU A 69 -0.46 -3.73 15.42
CA LEU A 69 -0.32 -3.01 14.15
C LEU A 69 0.91 -2.10 14.12
N SER A 70 1.23 -1.46 15.24
CA SER A 70 2.42 -0.60 15.30
C SER A 70 3.69 -1.43 15.23
N GLU A 71 3.73 -2.59 15.86
CA GLU A 71 4.88 -3.49 15.81
C GLU A 71 5.09 -4.03 14.40
N GLU A 72 4.08 -4.67 13.81
CA GLU A 72 4.14 -5.27 12.47
C GLU A 72 4.55 -4.27 11.39
N LEU A 73 4.02 -3.04 11.46
CA LEU A 73 4.29 -1.99 10.47
C LEU A 73 5.64 -1.27 10.69
N ASN A 74 6.20 -1.30 11.90
CA ASN A 74 7.54 -0.76 12.16
C ASN A 74 8.65 -1.79 11.88
N GLU A 75 8.34 -3.10 11.88
CA GLU A 75 9.29 -4.15 11.50
C GLU A 75 9.53 -4.25 9.99
N THR A 76 8.68 -3.61 9.17
CA THR A 76 8.73 -3.70 7.70
C THR A 76 9.55 -2.60 7.00
N ASP A 77 10.19 -1.70 7.76
CA ASP A 77 11.11 -0.64 7.28
C ASP A 77 12.60 -1.08 7.33
#